data_AF-A0A7M1QZS4-F1
#
_entry.id   AF-A0A7M1QZS4-F1
#
_cell.length_a   1.000
_cell.length_b   1.000
_cell.length_c   1.000
_cell.angle_alpha   90.00
_cell.angle_beta   90.00
_cell.angle_gamma   90.00
#
_symmetry.space_group_name_H-M   'P 1'
#
loop_
_entity.id
_entity.type
_entity.pdbx_description
1 polymer ?
#
loop_
_entity_poly.entity_id
_entity_poly.type
_entity_poly.pdbx_seq_one_letter_code
_entity_poly.pdbx_strand_id
1 'polypeptide(L)'
;MAFNFTSKPKIGTGFNFNKAADPLKDVEYTGDLEKDSAEELTAMQAAYRERAKQEQDRFKNATDSEYWFAVCFKTREHKDAFIKAMNVGHLGDKYIDGHALARVLGIDIESD
;
A
#
# COMPACT_ATOMS: atom_id res chain seq x y z
N MET A 1 6.43 -7.72 -48.47
CA MET A 1 6.83 -7.56 -47.06
C MET A 1 5.56 -7.63 -46.22
N ALA A 2 5.38 -8.69 -45.42
CA ALA A 2 4.20 -8.88 -44.58
C ALA A 2 4.61 -8.67 -43.11
N PHE A 3 3.94 -7.74 -42.43
CA PHE A 3 4.11 -7.53 -41.00
C PHE A 3 3.27 -8.58 -40.24
N ASN A 4 3.94 -9.51 -39.55
CA ASN A 4 3.28 -10.46 -38.66
C ASN A 4 2.96 -9.80 -37.32
N PHE A 5 1.67 -9.58 -37.04
CA PHE A 5 1.18 -9.14 -35.74
C PHE A 5 0.87 -10.37 -34.88
N THR A 6 1.90 -11.01 -34.31
CA THR A 6 1.73 -12.03 -33.26
C THR A 6 2.46 -11.57 -32.01
N SER A 7 1.80 -10.68 -31.26
CA SER A 7 1.93 -10.68 -29.81
C SER A 7 0.63 -10.10 -29.23
N LYS A 8 -0.05 -10.89 -28.39
CA LYS A 8 -1.13 -10.35 -27.55
C LYS A 8 -0.47 -9.43 -26.53
N PRO A 9 -0.99 -8.20 -26.31
CA PRO A 9 -0.47 -7.35 -25.24
C PRO A 9 -0.70 -8.08 -23.91
N LYS A 10 0.37 -8.36 -23.17
CA LYS A 10 0.26 -8.79 -21.79
C LYS A 10 -0.24 -7.58 -21.00
N ILE A 11 -1.54 -7.55 -20.72
CA ILE A 11 -2.11 -6.70 -19.67
C ILE A 11 -1.33 -7.07 -18.39
N GLY A 12 -0.48 -6.16 -17.94
CA GLY A 12 0.26 -6.31 -16.71
C GLY A 12 -0.73 -6.51 -15.57
N THR A 13 -0.53 -7.57 -14.79
CA THR A 13 -1.14 -7.82 -13.49
C THR A 13 -0.70 -6.74 -12.50
N GLY A 14 -1.20 -5.52 -12.70
CA GLY A 14 -0.83 -4.32 -11.94
C GLY A 14 -1.86 -3.89 -10.89
N PHE A 15 -2.86 -4.71 -10.60
CA PHE A 15 -3.77 -4.51 -9.47
C PHE A 15 -3.48 -5.56 -8.40
N ASN A 16 -2.69 -5.19 -7.40
CA ASN A 16 -2.62 -5.95 -6.16
C ASN A 16 -3.93 -5.72 -5.38
N PHE A 17 -4.94 -6.54 -5.68
CA PHE A 17 -6.08 -6.71 -4.80
C PHE A 17 -5.63 -7.52 -3.58
N ASN A 18 -4.93 -6.89 -2.64
CA ASN A 18 -4.76 -7.49 -1.33
C ASN A 18 -6.19 -7.72 -0.78
N LYS A 19 -6.58 -8.99 -0.68
CA LYS A 19 -7.89 -9.38 -0.17
C LYS A 19 -7.98 -8.85 1.26
N ALA A 20 -8.86 -7.89 1.47
CA ALA A 20 -9.06 -7.31 2.79
C ALA A 20 -9.48 -8.42 3.77
N ALA A 21 -8.99 -8.35 5.01
CA ALA A 21 -9.30 -9.34 6.04
C ALA A 21 -10.82 -9.48 6.21
N ASP A 22 -11.25 -10.73 6.46
CA ASP A 22 -12.65 -11.07 6.68
C ASP A 22 -13.15 -10.41 7.98
N PRO A 23 -14.12 -9.48 7.91
CA PRO A 23 -14.59 -8.74 9.08
C PRO A 23 -15.40 -9.58 10.06
N LEU A 24 -15.85 -10.79 9.68
CA LEU A 24 -16.71 -11.63 10.53
C LEU A 24 -15.96 -12.79 11.20
N LYS A 25 -14.64 -12.88 10.99
CA LYS A 25 -13.82 -14.01 11.44
C LYS A 25 -13.91 -14.27 12.96
N ASP A 26 -14.11 -13.20 13.73
CA ASP A 26 -14.09 -13.23 15.20
C ASP A 26 -15.50 -13.09 15.83
N VAL A 27 -16.58 -13.18 15.02
CA VAL A 27 -17.96 -13.14 15.54
C VAL A 27 -18.35 -14.53 16.05
N GLU A 28 -18.79 -14.62 17.31
CA GLU A 28 -19.26 -15.87 17.92
C GLU A 28 -20.77 -16.02 17.75
N TYR A 29 -21.21 -17.04 17.01
CA TYR A 29 -22.62 -17.29 16.77
C TYR A 29 -23.27 -18.00 17.97
N THR A 30 -24.29 -17.36 18.53
CA THR A 30 -25.03 -17.85 19.70
C THR A 30 -26.31 -18.60 19.32
N GLY A 31 -26.75 -18.51 18.06
CA GLY A 31 -27.97 -19.13 17.55
C GLY A 31 -29.23 -18.28 17.76
N ASP A 32 -29.08 -17.10 18.36
CA ASP A 32 -30.11 -16.06 18.40
C ASP A 32 -29.89 -15.12 17.21
N LEU A 33 -30.85 -15.13 16.27
CA LEU A 33 -30.76 -14.37 15.04
C LEU A 33 -30.57 -12.87 15.27
N GLU A 34 -31.27 -12.28 16.24
CA GLU A 34 -31.19 -10.83 16.46
C GLU A 34 -29.82 -10.44 17.04
N LYS A 35 -29.33 -11.25 17.99
CA LYS A 35 -28.04 -11.01 18.64
C LYS A 35 -26.88 -11.21 17.66
N ASP A 36 -26.89 -12.32 16.92
CA ASP A 36 -25.84 -12.65 15.96
C ASP A 36 -25.79 -11.59 14.82
N SER A 37 -26.96 -11.14 14.34
CA SER A 37 -27.02 -10.07 13.33
C SER A 37 -26.47 -8.73 13.84
N ALA A 38 -26.70 -8.40 15.12
CA ALA A 38 -26.18 -7.17 15.72
C ALA A 38 -24.64 -7.20 15.85
N GLU A 39 -24.09 -8.35 16.23
CA GLU A 39 -22.64 -8.55 16.33
C GLU A 39 -21.97 -8.51 14.95
N GLU A 40 -22.56 -9.14 13.93
CA GLU A 40 -22.08 -9.05 12.54
C GLU A 40 -22.06 -7.60 12.03
N LEU A 41 -23.13 -6.84 12.25
CA LEU A 41 -23.21 -5.43 11.84
C LEU A 41 -22.16 -4.58 12.56
N THR A 42 -21.91 -4.85 13.84
CA THR A 42 -20.89 -4.16 14.64
C THR A 42 -19.49 -4.44 14.11
N ALA A 43 -19.16 -5.71 13.86
CA ALA A 43 -17.88 -6.13 13.32
C ALA A 43 -17.64 -5.55 11.91
N MET A 44 -18.67 -5.57 11.05
CA MET A 44 -18.60 -5.00 9.72
C MET A 44 -18.41 -3.47 9.75
N GLN A 45 -19.10 -2.76 10.65
CA GLN A 45 -18.94 -1.32 10.83
C GLN A 45 -17.52 -0.96 11.30
N ALA A 46 -16.96 -1.72 12.24
CA ALA A 46 -15.59 -1.52 12.72
C ALA A 46 -14.57 -1.67 11.58
N ALA A 47 -14.70 -2.73 10.77
CA ALA A 47 -13.83 -2.95 9.63
C ALA A 47 -13.90 -1.83 8.58
N TYR A 48 -15.09 -1.26 8.32
CA TYR A 48 -15.21 -0.12 7.41
C TYR A 48 -14.57 1.15 7.95
N ARG A 49 -14.70 1.43 9.25
CA ARG A 49 -14.05 2.58 9.88
C ARG A 49 -12.53 2.47 9.82
N GLU A 50 -11.98 1.29 10.09
CA GLU A 50 -10.54 1.04 10.00
C GLU A 50 -10.03 1.23 8.57
N ARG A 51 -10.73 0.67 7.57
CA ARG A 51 -10.38 0.90 6.16
C ARG A 51 -10.46 2.37 5.75
N ALA A 52 -11.49 3.09 6.21
CA ALA A 52 -11.64 4.52 5.92
C ALA A 52 -10.50 5.33 6.52
N LYS A 53 -10.05 5.01 7.74
CA LYS A 53 -8.90 5.64 8.38
C LYS A 53 -7.61 5.37 7.60
N GLN A 54 -7.35 4.11 7.24
CA GLN A 54 -6.18 3.74 6.43
C GLN A 54 -6.18 4.46 5.07
N GLU A 55 -7.34 4.57 4.43
CA GLU A 55 -7.44 5.29 3.16
C GLU A 55 -7.29 6.81 3.34
N GLN A 56 -7.77 7.37 4.45
CA GLN A 56 -7.55 8.78 4.80
C GLN A 56 -6.06 9.07 5.06
N ASP A 57 -5.36 8.18 5.76
CA ASP A 57 -3.92 8.28 5.98
C ASP A 57 -3.16 8.19 4.65
N ARG A 58 -3.56 7.28 3.76
CA ARG A 58 -3.03 7.20 2.39
C ARG A 58 -3.32 8.46 1.58
N PHE A 59 -4.53 9.01 1.68
CA PHE A 59 -4.94 10.22 0.98
C PHE A 59 -4.17 11.45 1.46
N LYS A 60 -3.99 11.61 2.78
CA LYS A 60 -3.18 12.66 3.39
C LYS A 60 -1.74 12.58 2.89
N ASN A 61 -1.14 11.39 2.93
CA ASN A 61 0.20 11.15 2.40
C ASN A 61 0.33 11.40 0.89
N ALA A 62 -0.74 11.20 0.11
CA ALA A 62 -0.71 11.34 -1.34
C ALA A 62 -1.07 12.75 -1.86
N THR A 63 -1.83 13.53 -1.09
CA THR A 63 -2.50 14.75 -1.59
C THR A 63 -2.03 16.03 -0.89
N ASP A 64 -1.31 15.93 0.23
CA ASP A 64 -0.80 17.10 0.93
C ASP A 64 0.57 16.79 1.56
N SER A 65 1.64 17.29 0.96
CA SER A 65 2.92 17.39 1.67
C SER A 65 3.81 18.42 0.99
N GLU A 66 3.89 19.60 1.59
CA GLU A 66 4.94 20.61 1.38
C GLU A 66 6.35 20.05 1.69
N TYR A 67 6.43 18.82 2.21
CA TYR A 67 7.62 18.15 2.73
C TYR A 67 7.95 16.89 1.93
N TRP A 68 8.54 17.06 0.73
CA TRP A 68 9.02 15.97 -0.11
C TRP A 68 10.52 16.08 -0.37
N PHE A 69 11.20 14.94 -0.42
CA PHE A 69 12.61 14.84 -0.78
C PHE A 69 12.73 14.02 -2.07
N ALA A 70 13.40 14.57 -3.10
CA ALA A 70 13.63 13.87 -4.35
C ALA A 70 15.12 13.82 -4.69
N VAL A 71 15.57 12.64 -5.13
CA VAL A 71 16.90 12.43 -5.69
C VAL A 71 16.79 12.24 -7.20
N CYS A 72 17.48 13.07 -7.96
CA CYS A 72 17.46 13.05 -9.42
C CYS A 72 18.70 12.35 -9.98
N PHE A 73 18.49 11.46 -10.96
CA PHE A 73 19.55 10.76 -11.67
C PHE A 73 19.50 11.09 -13.16
N LYS A 74 20.66 11.12 -13.82
CA LYS A 74 20.75 11.35 -15.28
C LYS A 74 20.20 10.16 -16.08
N THR A 75 20.28 8.95 -15.54
CA THR A 75 19.85 7.71 -16.20
C THR A 75 19.05 6.84 -15.24
N ARG A 76 18.21 5.96 -15.79
CA ARG A 76 17.38 5.03 -15.01
C ARG A 76 18.26 4.00 -14.29
N GLU A 77 19.31 3.55 -14.96
CA GLU A 77 20.23 2.53 -14.45
C GLU A 77 20.93 3.02 -13.18
N HIS A 78 21.29 4.31 -13.10
CA HIS A 78 21.86 4.89 -11.88
C HIS A 78 20.83 4.98 -10.75
N LYS A 79 19.58 5.35 -11.06
CA LYS A 79 18.48 5.34 -10.10
C LYS A 79 18.29 3.94 -9.51
N ASP A 80 18.19 2.94 -10.37
CA ASP A 80 17.91 1.55 -9.98
C ASP A 80 19.10 0.94 -9.20
N ALA A 81 20.34 1.26 -9.59
CA ALA A 81 21.53 0.88 -8.84
C ALA A 81 21.58 1.51 -7.44
N PHE A 82 21.21 2.79 -7.32
CA PHE A 82 21.16 3.49 -6.03
C PHE A 82 20.12 2.89 -5.08
N ILE A 83 18.89 2.65 -5.57
CA ILE A 83 17.82 2.01 -4.79
C ILE A 83 18.23 0.61 -4.34
N LYS A 84 18.88 -0.15 -5.22
CA LYS A 84 19.38 -1.49 -4.90
C LYS A 84 20.50 -1.44 -3.85
N ALA A 85 21.41 -0.48 -3.94
CA ALA A 85 22.51 -0.31 -2.99
C ALA A 85 22.00 0.01 -1.57
N MET A 86 20.92 0.79 -1.45
CA MET A 86 20.26 1.07 -0.18
C MET A 86 19.41 -0.11 0.34
N ASN A 87 19.15 -1.14 -0.48
CA ASN A 87 18.26 -2.25 -0.16
C ASN A 87 16.81 -1.84 0.19
N VAL A 88 16.32 -0.74 -0.40
CA VAL A 88 14.99 -0.17 -0.12
C VAL A 88 13.96 -0.38 -1.23
N GLY A 89 14.30 -1.16 -2.26
CA GLY A 89 13.39 -1.37 -3.41
C GLY A 89 12.02 -1.98 -3.05
N HIS A 90 11.92 -2.60 -1.87
CA HIS A 90 10.65 -3.12 -1.33
C HIS A 90 9.72 -2.01 -0.80
N LEU A 91 10.24 -0.81 -0.53
CA LEU A 91 9.46 0.35 -0.09
C LEU A 91 8.89 1.18 -1.26
N GLY A 92 9.39 0.96 -2.48
CA GLY A 92 9.00 1.70 -3.69
C GLY A 92 10.20 2.14 -4.53
N ASP A 93 9.93 2.70 -5.71
CA ASP A 93 10.97 3.13 -6.67
C ASP A 93 10.89 4.62 -7.07
N LYS A 94 9.84 5.33 -6.62
CA LYS A 94 9.57 6.74 -6.94
C LYS A 94 9.09 7.53 -5.71
N TYR A 95 8.12 6.99 -4.98
CA TYR A 95 7.62 7.57 -3.74
C TYR A 95 7.89 6.58 -2.61
N ILE A 96 8.81 6.94 -1.72
CA ILE A 96 9.23 6.13 -0.57
C ILE A 96 8.88 6.93 0.69
N ASP A 97 8.30 6.26 1.68
CA ASP A 97 8.08 6.83 3.01
C ASP A 97 9.42 7.20 3.65
N GLY A 98 9.60 8.48 4.01
CA GLY A 98 10.86 9.00 4.57
C GLY A 98 11.23 8.39 5.92
N HIS A 99 10.26 8.05 6.77
CA HIS A 99 10.51 7.38 8.06
C HIS A 99 10.86 5.92 7.87
N ALA A 100 10.23 5.24 6.91
CA ALA A 100 10.61 3.88 6.54
C ALA A 100 12.03 3.84 5.98
N LEU A 101 12.39 4.81 5.13
CA LEU A 101 13.75 4.96 4.61
C LEU A 101 14.77 5.20 5.72
N ALA A 102 14.49 6.11 6.66
CA ALA A 102 15.36 6.40 7.80
C ALA A 102 15.63 5.14 8.66
N ARG A 103 14.60 4.33 8.94
CA ARG A 103 14.74 3.07 9.67
C ARG A 103 15.67 2.06 8.96
N VAL A 104 15.56 1.95 7.62
CA VAL A 104 16.43 1.04 6.85
C VAL A 104 17.88 1.54 6.83
N LEU A 105 18.08 2.87 6.78
CA LEU A 105 19.40 3.48 6.77
C LEU A 105 20.04 3.63 8.16
N GLY A 106 19.31 3.33 9.24
CA GLY A 106 19.77 3.52 10.61
C GLY A 106 19.92 4.98 11.02
N ILE A 107 19.14 5.87 10.40
CA ILE A 107 19.12 7.31 10.71
C ILE A 107 18.04 7.55 11.76
N ASP A 108 18.42 8.21 12.85
CA ASP A 108 17.49 8.61 13.89
C ASP A 108 16.81 9.92 13.48
N ILE A 109 15.49 9.87 13.37
CA ILE A 109 14.63 11.04 13.14
C ILE A 109 13.46 10.94 14.11
N GLU A 110 13.12 12.07 14.74
CA GLU A 110 11.94 12.12 15.61
C GLU A 110 10.69 11.76 14.79
N SER A 111 9.86 10.87 15.32
CA SER A 111 8.53 10.59 14.81
C SER A 111 7.51 11.32 15.67
N ASP A 112 6.65 12.12 15.06
CA ASP A 112 5.49 12.74 15.71
C ASP A 112 4.47 11.70 16.21
#